data_AF-A0A2V8SUY7-F1
#
_entry.id   AF-A0A2V8SUY7-F1
#
_cell.length_a   1.000
_cell.length_b   1.000
_cell.length_c   1.000
_cell.angle_alpha   90.00
_cell.angle_beta   90.00
_cell.angle_gamma   90.00
#
_symmetry.space_group_name_H-M   'P 1'
#
loop_
_entity.id
_entity.type
_entity.pdbx_description
1 polymer ?
#
loop_
_entity_poly.entity_id
_entity_poly.type
_entity_poly.pdbx_seq_one_letter_code
_entity_poly.pdbx_strand_id
1 'polypeptide(L)'
;MACTLQPNSLPGGSVETAKGKTREEIINRLADRIDSFEKYTQPHSRLLAELATHLARRFGLPQPDVDAIAEAAMLHDIGLYAMSPTYLSLPRALTFEARLDLWRHPVIGEQQMAKRDAMRHAQLLVRWHHEWWNGAGYPDMLSFEDIPIGARILRAVELYGALLSDRPYRAALDPRDAVEALASSAGIECDPYVVKTLLALVDELLAEPIQQLPLVTEESAEVDRSTRPEQPIVVELPAAEPSVPVANVSEYLIPGPTPADADKEMVSPVEPAESEPPHIVPQCELLMSRAQSINVHRSDSAARRGWKGSHYSKKTLLGFQASVLRQIEFRSVAIPFWNQARLDWYLKAWGKLIFANDPRVWAGTVARATVEATGALSEDTISRILEDVYVPGVRLANPDLRRWFGETDAWWMDNLRRNIDGLEDQLTRAQAFALGFLTGDYALSFDDETRELRRPLTTVFWRLAGRAFAGPLGHSNNRSFNQPAEDFIKHARADLLYLSSPASHTDRGGAEARSAWRESWASGSASDGADDGTRLAKRPQSKQSYLATIDRLLRFAAHFKTWAVEYQDPGLATAQDIIELIKEYRPVSATYSKDVTEVAGGQRSYIIVGEKKAPG
;
A
#
# COMPACT_ATOMS: atom_id res chain seq x y z
N MET A 1 -30.19 55.74 3.62
CA MET A 1 -28.79 55.78 4.09
C MET A 1 -28.03 54.72 3.33
N ALA A 2 -27.28 55.13 2.32
CA ALA A 2 -26.42 54.25 1.52
C ALA A 2 -25.06 54.14 2.22
N CYS A 3 -24.49 52.94 2.25
CA CYS A 3 -23.04 52.80 2.33
C CYS A 3 -22.62 51.54 1.55
N THR A 4 -21.95 51.82 0.42
CA THR A 4 -21.37 50.95 -0.59
C THR A 4 -20.25 50.07 -0.03
N LEU A 5 -20.29 48.77 -0.29
CA LEU A 5 -19.15 47.86 -0.14
C LEU A 5 -18.37 47.81 -1.47
N GLN A 6 -17.12 48.25 -1.45
CA GLN A 6 -16.11 47.94 -2.48
C GLN A 6 -15.29 46.71 -2.06
N PRO A 7 -14.80 45.90 -3.02
CA PRO A 7 -13.96 44.74 -2.75
C PRO A 7 -12.49 45.16 -2.58
N ASN A 8 -11.91 44.90 -1.40
CA ASN A 8 -10.46 45.04 -1.22
C ASN A 8 -9.74 43.75 -1.65
N SER A 9 -8.91 43.92 -2.66
CA SER A 9 -7.81 43.07 -3.12
C SER A 9 -6.94 42.54 -1.97
N LEU A 10 -6.70 41.22 -1.96
CA LEU A 10 -5.72 40.55 -1.11
C LEU A 10 -4.30 40.77 -1.69
N PRO A 11 -3.35 41.34 -0.95
CA PRO A 11 -1.95 41.22 -1.30
C PRO A 11 -1.43 39.84 -0.86
N GLY A 12 -0.83 39.11 -1.81
CA GLY A 12 -0.04 37.92 -1.50
C GLY A 12 1.10 38.28 -0.57
N GLY A 13 1.03 37.79 0.67
CA GLY A 13 2.07 37.94 1.67
C GLY A 13 2.74 36.59 1.91
N SER A 14 3.94 36.42 1.37
CA SER A 14 4.91 35.40 1.77
C SER A 14 5.23 35.56 3.25
N VAL A 15 4.93 34.52 4.05
CA VAL A 15 5.25 34.49 5.48
C VAL A 15 6.75 34.23 5.64
N GLU A 16 7.51 35.29 5.88
CA GLU A 16 8.93 35.21 6.28
C GLU A 16 9.03 34.83 7.77
N THR A 17 9.77 33.76 8.07
CA THR A 17 10.18 33.43 9.46
C THR A 17 11.67 33.70 9.66
N ALA A 18 12.03 34.05 10.90
CA ALA A 18 13.28 34.72 11.29
C ALA A 18 14.57 33.88 11.12
N LYS A 19 14.99 33.71 9.86
CA LYS A 19 16.34 33.55 9.29
C LYS A 19 16.09 33.21 7.82
N GLY A 20 15.80 34.26 7.03
CA GLY A 20 15.12 34.23 5.74
C GLY A 20 15.56 33.11 4.79
N LYS A 21 14.81 32.01 4.82
CA LYS A 21 14.79 30.98 3.77
C LYS A 21 13.34 30.80 3.40
N THR A 22 13.04 30.83 2.10
CA THR A 22 11.68 30.56 1.64
C THR A 22 11.27 29.13 2.00
N ARG A 23 9.96 28.87 2.11
CA ARG A 23 9.42 27.52 2.33
C ARG A 23 9.96 26.52 1.31
N GLU A 24 10.06 26.95 0.06
CA GLU A 24 10.61 26.19 -1.06
C GLU A 24 12.09 25.84 -0.83
N GLU A 25 12.92 26.79 -0.38
CA GLU A 25 14.32 26.50 -0.03
C GLU A 25 14.44 25.47 1.11
N ILE A 26 13.54 25.52 2.09
CA ILE A 26 13.54 24.56 3.20
C ILE A 26 13.20 23.16 2.69
N ILE A 27 12.18 23.04 1.84
CA ILE A 27 11.76 21.77 1.23
C ILE A 27 12.90 21.21 0.37
N ASN A 28 13.49 22.03 -0.50
CA ASN A 28 14.59 21.63 -1.38
C ASN A 28 15.80 21.10 -0.58
N ARG A 29 16.24 21.84 0.45
CA ARG A 29 17.36 21.41 1.29
C ARG A 29 17.05 20.14 2.08
N LEU A 30 15.79 19.92 2.44
CA LEU A 30 15.38 18.72 3.15
C LEU A 30 15.34 17.52 2.20
N ALA A 31 14.81 17.69 1.00
CA ALA A 31 14.84 16.68 -0.06
C ALA A 31 16.28 16.26 -0.40
N ASP A 32 17.21 17.21 -0.57
CA ASP A 32 18.63 16.90 -0.84
C ASP A 32 19.26 16.05 0.28
N ARG A 33 18.86 16.28 1.54
CA ARG A 33 19.34 15.51 2.70
C ARG A 33 18.74 14.10 2.76
N ILE A 34 17.47 13.96 2.39
CA ILE A 34 16.78 12.66 2.30
C ILE A 34 17.45 11.84 1.19
N ASP A 35 17.57 12.41 -0.01
CA ASP A 35 18.21 11.76 -1.16
C ASP A 35 19.65 11.31 -0.81
N SER A 36 20.43 12.17 -0.16
CA SER A 36 21.78 11.84 0.30
C SER A 36 21.82 10.71 1.33
N PHE A 37 20.85 10.68 2.26
CA PHE A 37 20.74 9.62 3.27
C PHE A 37 20.44 8.26 2.62
N GLU A 38 19.60 8.25 1.59
CA GLU A 38 19.25 7.06 0.82
C GLU A 38 20.29 6.67 -0.24
N LYS A 39 21.35 7.49 -0.37
CA LYS A 39 22.47 7.31 -1.32
C LYS A 39 22.06 7.47 -2.78
N TYR A 40 21.02 8.25 -3.07
CA TYR A 40 20.74 8.69 -4.42
C TYR A 40 21.84 9.66 -4.88
N THR A 41 22.41 9.40 -6.05
CA THR A 41 23.48 10.22 -6.64
C THR A 41 22.95 11.40 -7.46
N GLN A 42 21.66 11.40 -7.74
CA GLN A 42 20.95 12.43 -8.50
C GLN A 42 19.75 12.95 -7.72
N PRO A 43 19.18 14.12 -8.10
CA PRO A 43 18.02 14.72 -7.45
C PRO A 43 16.71 13.90 -7.61
N HIS A 44 16.66 12.73 -6.99
CA HIS A 44 15.57 11.75 -7.09
C HIS A 44 14.23 12.37 -6.71
N SER A 45 14.18 13.03 -5.55
CA SER A 45 12.98 13.67 -5.04
C SER A 45 12.42 14.74 -6.00
N ARG A 46 13.30 15.49 -6.68
CA ARG A 46 12.89 16.50 -7.66
C ARG A 46 12.33 15.87 -8.94
N LEU A 47 12.94 14.80 -9.44
CA LEU A 47 12.43 14.06 -10.60
C LEU A 47 11.03 13.51 -10.33
N LEU A 48 10.83 12.90 -9.16
CA LEU A 48 9.51 12.42 -8.77
C LEU A 48 8.49 13.55 -8.73
N ALA A 49 8.85 14.70 -8.16
CA ALA A 49 7.97 15.86 -8.07
C ALA A 49 7.59 16.41 -9.46
N GLU A 50 8.54 16.47 -10.39
CA GLU A 50 8.28 16.92 -11.77
C GLU A 50 7.34 15.94 -12.50
N LEU A 51 7.62 14.64 -12.49
CA LEU A 51 6.77 13.63 -13.13
C LEU A 51 5.36 13.61 -12.50
N ALA A 52 5.27 13.65 -11.17
CA ALA A 52 4.00 13.64 -10.46
C ALA A 52 3.16 14.89 -10.78
N THR A 53 3.80 16.06 -10.87
CA THR A 53 3.15 17.33 -11.26
C THR A 53 2.57 17.26 -12.67
N HIS A 54 3.32 16.72 -13.63
CA HIS A 54 2.86 16.55 -15.01
C HIS A 54 1.67 15.61 -15.08
N LEU A 55 1.74 14.46 -14.38
CA LEU A 55 0.62 13.53 -14.30
C LEU A 55 -0.61 14.17 -13.65
N ALA A 56 -0.45 14.84 -12.51
CA ALA A 56 -1.54 15.52 -11.81
C ALA A 56 -2.27 16.52 -12.73
N ARG A 57 -1.52 17.31 -13.50
CA ARG A 57 -2.08 18.23 -14.51
C ARG A 57 -2.80 17.50 -15.64
N ARG A 58 -2.27 16.37 -16.14
CA ARG A 58 -2.95 15.54 -17.16
C ARG A 58 -4.26 14.95 -16.65
N PHE A 59 -4.32 14.58 -15.38
CA PHE A 59 -5.56 14.14 -14.71
C PHE A 59 -6.52 15.30 -14.40
N GLY A 60 -6.15 16.55 -14.71
CA GLY A 60 -7.01 17.71 -14.50
C GLY A 60 -7.19 18.09 -13.04
N LEU A 61 -6.24 17.72 -12.17
CA LEU A 61 -6.31 18.06 -10.75
C LEU A 61 -6.17 19.58 -10.55
N PRO A 62 -6.87 20.17 -9.56
CA PRO A 62 -6.77 21.59 -9.26
C PRO A 62 -5.39 21.93 -8.69
N GLN A 63 -4.95 23.17 -8.88
CA GLN A 63 -3.60 23.60 -8.49
C GLN A 63 -3.21 23.28 -7.02
N PRO A 64 -4.08 23.44 -6.00
CA PRO A 64 -3.74 23.06 -4.63
C PRO A 64 -3.42 21.57 -4.45
N ASP A 65 -4.06 20.68 -5.22
CA ASP A 65 -3.76 19.25 -5.18
C ASP A 65 -2.45 18.94 -5.92
N VAL A 66 -2.17 19.66 -7.02
CA VAL A 66 -0.90 19.58 -7.73
C VAL A 66 0.27 20.00 -6.81
N ASP A 67 0.12 21.12 -6.10
CA ASP A 67 1.12 21.62 -5.15
C ASP A 67 1.36 20.62 -4.01
N ALA A 68 0.28 20.03 -3.48
CA ALA A 68 0.37 19.01 -2.43
C ALA A 68 1.07 17.73 -2.91
N ILE A 69 0.81 17.29 -4.15
CA ILE A 69 1.49 16.14 -4.76
C ILE A 69 2.98 16.43 -4.96
N ALA A 70 3.33 17.63 -5.45
CA ALA A 70 4.73 18.03 -5.63
C ALA A 70 5.49 18.05 -4.29
N GLU A 71 4.89 18.66 -3.26
CA GLU A 71 5.49 18.66 -1.92
C GLU A 71 5.62 17.25 -1.32
N ALA A 72 4.60 16.40 -1.51
CA ALA A 72 4.64 15.02 -1.03
C ALA A 72 5.71 14.20 -1.76
N ALA A 73 5.88 14.37 -3.08
CA ALA A 73 6.93 13.71 -3.85
C ALA A 73 8.32 14.09 -3.34
N MET A 74 8.53 15.38 -3.06
CA MET A 74 9.82 15.89 -2.56
C MET A 74 10.22 15.33 -1.19
N LEU A 75 9.24 14.93 -0.38
CA LEU A 75 9.44 14.60 1.04
C LEU A 75 8.87 13.23 1.44
N HIS A 76 8.57 12.36 0.47
CA HIS A 76 7.91 11.07 0.71
C HIS A 76 8.66 10.20 1.72
N ASP A 77 9.99 10.19 1.65
CA ASP A 77 10.87 9.42 2.55
C ASP A 77 11.41 10.20 3.77
N ILE A 78 10.82 11.36 4.12
CA ILE A 78 11.17 12.10 5.34
C ILE A 78 11.02 11.25 6.61
N GLY A 79 10.07 10.31 6.61
CA GLY A 79 9.87 9.38 7.70
C GLY A 79 11.00 8.36 7.82
N LEU A 80 11.55 7.91 6.68
CA LEU A 80 12.66 6.98 6.63
C LEU A 80 13.94 7.63 7.15
N TYR A 81 14.19 8.87 6.71
CA TYR A 81 15.25 9.72 7.23
C TYR A 81 15.15 9.89 8.76
N ALA A 82 13.95 10.18 9.26
CA ALA A 82 13.72 10.35 10.70
C ALA A 82 13.90 9.05 11.51
N MET A 83 13.62 7.89 10.92
CA MET A 83 13.87 6.59 11.56
C MET A 83 15.35 6.22 11.57
N SER A 84 16.09 6.57 10.53
CA SER A 84 17.51 6.22 10.35
C SER A 84 17.80 4.73 10.63
N PRO A 85 17.09 3.78 9.99
CA PRO A 85 17.22 2.36 10.32
C PRO A 85 18.57 1.78 9.88
N THR A 86 19.27 1.13 10.80
CA THR A 86 20.58 0.51 10.51
C THR A 86 20.48 -0.75 9.67
N TYR A 87 19.34 -1.44 9.64
CA TYR A 87 19.18 -2.69 8.89
C TYR A 87 19.17 -2.49 7.37
N LEU A 88 18.98 -1.26 6.86
CA LEU A 88 19.03 -0.98 5.42
C LEU A 88 20.44 -1.04 4.84
N SER A 89 21.49 -0.98 5.67
CA SER A 89 22.88 -1.11 5.23
C SER A 89 23.37 -2.56 5.17
N LEU A 90 22.58 -3.53 5.65
CA LEU A 90 22.96 -4.93 5.69
C LEU A 90 22.83 -5.57 4.30
N PRO A 91 23.82 -6.32 3.80
CA PRO A 91 23.81 -6.94 2.46
C PRO A 91 22.99 -8.23 2.45
N ARG A 92 21.74 -8.17 2.91
CA ARG A 92 20.82 -9.31 2.95
C ARG A 92 19.37 -8.86 2.80
N ALA A 93 18.48 -9.79 2.49
CA ALA A 93 17.05 -9.54 2.54
C ALA A 93 16.61 -9.10 3.96
N LEU A 94 15.67 -8.15 4.02
CA LEU A 94 15.06 -7.71 5.27
C LEU A 94 14.34 -8.87 5.95
N THR A 95 14.55 -9.03 7.27
CA THR A 95 13.74 -9.95 8.07
C THR A 95 12.31 -9.44 8.12
N PHE A 96 11.38 -10.30 8.54
CA PHE A 96 10.00 -9.92 8.70
C PHE A 96 9.83 -8.74 9.68
N GLU A 97 10.55 -8.74 10.80
CA GLU A 97 10.54 -7.67 11.80
C GLU A 97 11.09 -6.37 11.22
N ALA A 98 12.19 -6.43 10.46
CA ALA A 98 12.76 -5.26 9.78
C ALA A 98 11.81 -4.68 8.73
N ARG A 99 11.05 -5.52 8.01
CA ARG A 99 10.00 -5.07 7.08
C ARG A 99 8.88 -4.35 7.82
N LEU A 100 8.39 -4.92 8.93
CA LEU A 100 7.35 -4.27 9.73
C LEU A 100 7.81 -2.95 10.36
N ASP A 101 9.07 -2.87 10.78
CA ASP A 101 9.63 -1.60 11.25
C ASP A 101 9.67 -0.59 10.10
N LEU A 102 10.17 -0.99 8.92
CA LEU A 102 10.22 -0.15 7.73
C LEU A 102 8.84 0.40 7.35
N TRP A 103 7.78 -0.40 7.45
CA TRP A 103 6.41 0.03 7.12
C TRP A 103 5.86 1.15 8.02
N ARG A 104 6.57 1.53 9.09
CA ARG A 104 6.20 2.66 9.94
C ARG A 104 6.59 4.00 9.32
N HIS A 105 7.53 4.03 8.38
CA HIS A 105 8.06 5.29 7.87
C HIS A 105 7.00 6.18 7.19
N PRO A 106 5.94 5.69 6.50
CA PRO A 106 4.93 6.60 5.94
C PRO A 106 4.13 7.29 7.05
N VAL A 107 3.82 6.56 8.13
CA VAL A 107 3.13 7.10 9.32
C VAL A 107 4.01 8.13 10.05
N ILE A 108 5.31 7.83 10.19
CA ILE A 108 6.26 8.76 10.78
C ILE A 108 6.46 9.96 9.84
N GLY A 109 6.46 9.76 8.53
CA GLY A 109 6.56 10.79 7.50
C GLY A 109 5.42 11.80 7.59
N GLU A 110 4.17 11.32 7.68
CA GLU A 110 2.98 12.15 7.95
C GLU A 110 3.20 13.02 9.19
N GLN A 111 3.68 12.44 10.29
CA GLN A 111 3.92 13.16 11.56
C GLN A 111 5.07 14.18 11.45
N GLN A 112 6.14 13.85 10.73
CA GLN A 112 7.27 14.75 10.51
C GLN A 112 6.89 15.91 9.60
N MET A 113 6.00 15.67 8.65
CA MET A 113 5.44 16.69 7.79
C MET A 113 4.53 17.64 8.57
N ALA A 114 3.66 17.10 9.42
CA ALA A 114 2.81 17.92 10.30
C ALA A 114 3.62 18.83 11.25
N LYS A 115 4.73 18.33 11.82
CA LYS A 115 5.63 19.14 12.66
C LYS A 115 6.31 20.31 11.94
N ARG A 116 6.28 20.31 10.60
CA ARG A 116 6.91 21.31 9.72
C ARG A 116 5.90 22.17 9.00
N ASP A 117 4.62 22.12 9.41
CA ASP A 117 3.54 22.92 8.82
C ASP A 117 3.39 22.68 7.29
N ALA A 118 3.60 21.43 6.87
CA ALA A 118 3.33 21.01 5.50
C ALA A 118 1.82 20.93 5.24
N MET A 119 1.43 21.06 3.97
CA MET A 119 0.03 20.96 3.57
C MET A 119 -0.59 19.64 4.07
N ARG A 120 -1.78 19.70 4.68
CA ARG A 120 -2.43 18.50 5.23
C ARG A 120 -2.60 17.39 4.19
N HIS A 121 -2.94 17.77 2.96
CA HIS A 121 -3.05 16.84 1.84
C HIS A 121 -1.69 16.18 1.55
N ALA A 122 -0.59 16.94 1.47
CA ALA A 122 0.75 16.40 1.27
C ALA A 122 1.14 15.39 2.37
N GLN A 123 0.85 15.70 3.64
CA GLN A 123 1.10 14.78 4.76
C GLN A 123 0.43 13.40 4.56
N LEU A 124 -0.81 13.39 4.05
CA LEU A 124 -1.57 12.17 3.80
C LEU A 124 -1.12 11.44 2.54
N LEU A 125 -0.68 12.16 1.52
CA LEU A 125 -0.04 11.55 0.36
C LEU A 125 1.27 10.84 0.75
N VAL A 126 2.09 11.46 1.61
CA VAL A 126 3.27 10.82 2.23
C VAL A 126 2.87 9.61 3.06
N ARG A 127 1.71 9.60 3.71
CA ARG A 127 1.24 8.40 4.43
C ARG A 127 0.94 7.23 3.49
N TRP A 128 0.41 7.50 2.29
CA TRP A 128 -0.16 6.48 1.41
C TRP A 128 0.65 6.18 0.15
N HIS A 129 1.83 6.76 -0.02
CA HIS A 129 2.64 6.56 -1.23
C HIS A 129 3.08 5.09 -1.46
N HIS A 130 3.04 4.24 -0.43
CA HIS A 130 3.29 2.80 -0.52
C HIS A 130 2.03 1.92 -0.53
N GLU A 131 0.83 2.52 -0.62
CA GLU A 131 -0.37 1.74 -0.87
C GLU A 131 -0.33 1.15 -2.28
N TRP A 132 -0.73 -0.11 -2.41
CA TRP A 132 -0.74 -0.82 -3.68
C TRP A 132 -2.16 -0.95 -4.19
N TRP A 133 -2.33 -0.84 -5.50
CA TRP A 133 -3.65 -0.95 -6.15
C TRP A 133 -4.46 -2.16 -5.69
N ASN A 134 -3.83 -3.31 -5.48
CA ASN A 134 -4.50 -4.54 -5.04
C ASN A 134 -4.77 -4.64 -3.51
N GLY A 135 -4.40 -3.63 -2.72
CA GLY A 135 -4.55 -3.63 -1.26
C GLY A 135 -3.48 -4.39 -0.48
N ALA A 136 -2.38 -4.80 -1.12
CA ALA A 136 -1.26 -5.47 -0.44
C ALA A 136 -0.15 -4.50 0.02
N GLY A 137 -0.34 -3.19 -0.16
CA GLY A 137 0.57 -2.13 0.28
C GLY A 137 0.47 -1.83 1.78
N TYR A 138 1.03 -0.70 2.19
CA TYR A 138 1.04 -0.26 3.60
C TYR A 138 1.02 1.28 3.66
N PRO A 139 0.63 1.91 4.79
CA PRO A 139 0.37 1.34 6.12
C PRO A 139 -1.10 1.03 6.42
N ASP A 140 -2.04 1.54 5.63
CA ASP A 140 -3.48 1.41 5.86
C ASP A 140 -4.13 0.32 5.00
N MET A 141 -3.41 -0.21 4.00
CA MET A 141 -3.87 -1.27 3.08
C MET A 141 -5.10 -0.84 2.28
N LEU A 142 -5.05 0.40 1.80
CA LEU A 142 -6.02 0.93 0.87
C LEU A 142 -5.89 0.21 -0.48
N SER A 143 -7.01 0.03 -1.17
CA SER A 143 -7.08 -0.76 -2.42
C SER A 143 -7.90 -0.05 -3.49
N PHE A 144 -7.46 -0.09 -4.73
CA PHE A 144 -8.19 0.48 -5.86
C PHE A 144 -8.44 1.99 -5.66
N GLU A 145 -9.67 2.45 -5.91
CA GLU A 145 -10.08 3.84 -5.78
C GLU A 145 -10.18 4.32 -4.33
N ASP A 146 -10.03 3.41 -3.35
CA ASP A 146 -9.83 3.77 -1.95
C ASP A 146 -8.53 4.57 -1.75
N ILE A 147 -7.55 4.35 -2.65
CA ILE A 147 -6.28 5.04 -2.68
C ILE A 147 -6.48 6.38 -3.40
N PRO A 148 -6.10 7.51 -2.78
CA PRO A 148 -6.21 8.80 -3.42
C PRO A 148 -5.41 8.89 -4.71
N ILE A 149 -5.93 9.59 -5.71
CA ILE A 149 -5.23 9.73 -7.00
C ILE A 149 -3.81 10.30 -6.83
N GLY A 150 -3.61 11.26 -5.93
CA GLY A 150 -2.26 11.75 -5.62
C GLY A 150 -1.32 10.63 -5.15
N ALA A 151 -1.79 9.72 -4.29
CA ALA A 151 -0.99 8.61 -3.79
C ALA A 151 -0.77 7.54 -4.86
N ARG A 152 -1.76 7.30 -5.74
CA ARG A 152 -1.61 6.42 -6.92
C ARG A 152 -0.56 6.95 -7.90
N ILE A 153 -0.55 8.28 -8.13
CA ILE A 153 0.48 8.96 -8.92
C ILE A 153 1.85 8.78 -8.27
N LEU A 154 1.98 9.09 -6.97
CA LEU A 154 3.24 8.96 -6.24
C LEU A 154 3.78 7.53 -6.31
N ARG A 155 2.94 6.51 -6.07
CA ARG A 155 3.37 5.11 -6.13
C ARG A 155 3.94 4.72 -7.49
N ALA A 156 3.31 5.17 -8.58
CA ALA A 156 3.76 4.87 -9.93
C ALA A 156 5.08 5.57 -10.29
N VAL A 157 5.21 6.88 -9.96
CA VAL A 157 6.45 7.61 -10.24
C VAL A 157 7.61 7.14 -9.37
N GLU A 158 7.35 6.83 -8.09
CA GLU A 158 8.36 6.30 -7.16
C GLU A 158 8.87 4.94 -7.66
N LEU A 159 7.97 4.03 -8.08
CA LEU A 159 8.38 2.77 -8.68
C LEU A 159 9.23 2.97 -9.93
N TYR A 160 8.82 3.88 -10.83
CA TYR A 160 9.59 4.17 -12.04
C TYR A 160 10.98 4.75 -11.74
N GLY A 161 11.06 5.78 -10.89
CA GLY A 161 12.31 6.40 -10.48
C GLY A 161 13.22 5.43 -9.73
N ALA A 162 12.65 4.54 -8.90
CA ALA A 162 13.38 3.47 -8.24
C ALA A 162 14.00 2.49 -9.23
N LEU A 163 13.28 2.09 -10.28
CA LEU A 163 13.77 1.16 -11.31
C LEU A 163 14.98 1.73 -12.06
N LEU A 164 14.96 3.04 -12.35
CA LEU A 164 16.02 3.79 -13.05
C LEU A 164 17.22 4.19 -12.18
N SER A 165 17.13 4.01 -10.86
CA SER A 165 18.20 4.40 -9.94
C SER A 165 18.99 3.19 -9.45
N ASP A 166 20.28 3.38 -9.24
CA ASP A 166 21.11 2.40 -8.54
C ASP A 166 20.64 2.24 -7.09
N ARG A 167 20.60 1.00 -6.62
CA ARG A 167 20.33 0.64 -5.22
C ARG A 167 21.46 -0.24 -4.69
N PRO A 168 21.71 -0.27 -3.37
CA PRO A 168 22.83 -1.03 -2.78
C PRO A 168 22.91 -2.52 -3.18
N TYR A 169 21.80 -3.11 -3.62
CA TYR A 169 21.66 -4.52 -3.98
C TYR A 169 21.16 -4.73 -5.42
N ARG A 170 21.03 -3.68 -6.24
CA ARG A 170 20.56 -3.77 -7.63
C ARG A 170 21.01 -2.54 -8.43
N ALA A 171 21.67 -2.76 -9.57
CA ALA A 171 21.96 -1.69 -10.52
C ALA A 171 20.68 -1.11 -11.13
N ALA A 172 20.73 0.15 -11.58
CA ALA A 172 19.68 0.76 -12.40
C ALA A 172 19.32 -0.15 -13.58
N LEU A 173 18.01 -0.26 -13.88
CA LEU A 173 17.56 -0.97 -15.08
C LEU A 173 17.75 -0.08 -16.31
N ASP A 174 17.88 -0.72 -17.47
CA ASP A 174 17.73 0.00 -18.74
C ASP A 174 16.31 0.61 -18.83
N PRO A 175 16.17 1.82 -19.41
CA PRO A 175 14.88 2.44 -19.72
C PRO A 175 13.77 1.49 -20.18
N ARG A 176 14.08 0.57 -21.11
CA ARG A 176 13.09 -0.34 -21.69
C ARG A 176 12.62 -1.38 -20.67
N ASP A 177 13.56 -1.92 -19.91
CA ASP A 177 13.26 -2.89 -18.85
C ASP A 177 12.48 -2.23 -17.70
N ALA A 178 12.78 -0.96 -17.39
CA ALA A 178 12.01 -0.18 -16.41
C ALA A 178 10.56 0.06 -16.87
N VAL A 179 10.35 0.36 -18.16
CA VAL A 179 9.01 0.49 -18.75
C VAL A 179 8.24 -0.83 -18.68
N GLU A 180 8.87 -1.96 -19.04
CA GLU A 180 8.21 -3.27 -19.00
C GLU A 180 7.91 -3.72 -17.56
N ALA A 181 8.81 -3.45 -16.61
CA ALA A 181 8.59 -3.72 -15.20
C ALA A 181 7.45 -2.87 -14.61
N LEU A 182 7.38 -1.59 -14.98
CA LEU A 182 6.28 -0.69 -14.61
C LEU A 182 4.96 -1.16 -15.22
N ALA A 183 4.92 -1.47 -16.51
CA ALA A 183 3.74 -2.01 -17.18
C ALA A 183 3.24 -3.30 -16.50
N SER A 184 4.18 -4.18 -16.14
CA SER A 184 3.87 -5.41 -15.41
C SER A 184 3.32 -5.15 -14.00
N SER A 185 3.57 -4.00 -13.39
CA SER A 185 3.05 -3.64 -12.07
C SER A 185 1.60 -3.14 -12.08
N ALA A 186 1.06 -2.80 -13.25
CA ALA A 186 -0.31 -2.32 -13.43
C ALA A 186 -1.33 -3.35 -12.91
N GLY A 187 -2.32 -2.89 -12.15
CA GLY A 187 -3.35 -3.75 -11.57
C GLY A 187 -2.90 -4.55 -10.35
N ILE A 188 -1.61 -4.46 -9.97
CA ILE A 188 -1.05 -5.09 -8.77
C ILE A 188 -0.57 -4.01 -7.80
N GLU A 189 0.55 -3.35 -8.13
CA GLU A 189 1.13 -2.28 -7.30
C GLU A 189 0.57 -0.92 -7.70
N CYS A 190 0.41 -0.69 -9.00
CA CYS A 190 0.06 0.61 -9.56
C CYS A 190 -1.31 0.57 -10.26
N ASP A 191 -2.00 1.71 -10.23
CA ASP A 191 -3.24 1.93 -10.98
C ASP A 191 -2.96 1.84 -12.50
N PRO A 192 -3.68 0.98 -13.26
CA PRO A 192 -3.49 0.84 -14.70
C PRO A 192 -3.59 2.14 -15.50
N TYR A 193 -4.49 3.07 -15.15
CA TYR A 193 -4.62 4.34 -15.86
C TYR A 193 -3.45 5.28 -15.57
N VAL A 194 -2.95 5.27 -14.33
CA VAL A 194 -1.77 6.04 -13.95
C VAL A 194 -0.53 5.50 -14.67
N VAL A 195 -0.36 4.18 -14.72
CA VAL A 195 0.73 3.54 -15.46
C VAL A 195 0.66 3.90 -16.93
N LYS A 196 -0.49 3.73 -17.58
CA LYS A 196 -0.67 4.10 -19.00
C LYS A 196 -0.30 5.57 -19.26
N THR A 197 -0.77 6.48 -18.40
CA THR A 197 -0.52 7.91 -18.55
C THR A 197 0.95 8.27 -18.31
N LEU A 198 1.62 7.59 -17.37
CA LEU A 198 3.05 7.75 -17.09
C LEU A 198 3.90 7.25 -18.26
N LEU A 199 3.58 6.08 -18.82
CA LEU A 199 4.29 5.54 -19.97
C LEU A 199 4.19 6.49 -21.18
N ALA A 200 2.99 7.01 -21.46
CA ALA A 200 2.82 8.01 -22.52
C ALA A 200 3.63 9.30 -22.25
N LEU A 201 3.68 9.79 -21.00
CA LEU A 201 4.49 10.95 -20.63
C LEU A 201 5.99 10.69 -20.83
N VAL A 202 6.47 9.51 -20.44
CA VAL A 202 7.87 9.11 -20.62
C VAL A 202 8.22 9.01 -22.10
N ASP A 203 7.36 8.40 -22.92
CA ASP A 203 7.58 8.31 -24.36
C ASP A 203 7.66 9.69 -25.01
N GLU A 204 6.79 10.63 -24.63
CA GLU A 204 6.84 12.03 -25.10
C GLU A 204 8.14 12.72 -24.68
N LEU A 205 8.55 12.58 -23.41
CA LEU A 205 9.80 13.16 -22.92
C LEU A 205 11.03 12.60 -23.64
N LEU A 206 11.00 11.34 -24.08
CA LEU A 206 12.10 10.73 -24.84
C LEU A 206 12.05 11.09 -26.33
N ALA A 207 10.86 11.33 -26.89
CA ALA A 207 10.66 11.64 -28.31
C ALA A 207 11.05 13.08 -28.71
N GLU A 208 11.15 14.02 -27.77
CA GLU A 208 11.55 15.40 -28.10
C GLU A 208 12.96 15.44 -28.75
N PRO A 209 13.11 16.06 -29.95
CA PRO A 209 14.41 16.17 -30.60
C PRO A 209 15.36 17.00 -29.74
N ILE A 210 16.64 16.64 -29.74
CA ILE A 210 17.70 17.42 -29.11
C ILE A 210 17.71 18.81 -29.76
N GLN A 211 17.04 19.80 -29.16
CA GLN A 211 17.45 21.18 -29.37
C GLN A 211 18.86 21.27 -28.79
N GLN A 212 19.83 21.46 -29.67
CA GLN A 212 21.21 21.72 -29.30
C GLN A 212 21.21 22.84 -28.25
N LEU A 213 21.46 22.48 -27.00
CA LEU A 213 21.90 23.43 -25.99
C LEU A 213 23.12 24.16 -26.59
N PRO A 214 23.22 25.50 -26.48
CA PRO A 214 24.34 26.24 -27.06
C PRO A 214 25.63 25.64 -26.50
N LEU A 215 26.50 25.17 -27.40
CA LEU A 215 27.89 24.86 -27.07
C LEU A 215 28.47 26.09 -26.40
N VAL A 216 28.72 26.01 -25.10
CA VAL A 216 29.61 26.95 -24.42
C VAL A 216 30.97 26.70 -25.05
N THR A 217 31.34 27.55 -26.00
CA THR A 217 32.68 27.57 -26.57
C THR A 217 33.67 27.87 -25.45
N GLU A 218 34.66 27.00 -25.29
CA GLU A 218 35.83 27.24 -24.45
C GLU A 218 36.56 28.48 -24.95
N GLU A 219 36.21 29.65 -24.44
CA GLU A 219 37.10 30.79 -24.44
C GLU A 219 36.87 31.58 -23.15
N SER A 220 37.98 31.84 -22.45
CA SER A 220 38.13 32.59 -21.20
C SER A 220 37.89 31.84 -19.87
N ALA A 221 38.85 30.97 -19.52
CA ALA A 221 39.27 30.79 -18.13
C ALA A 221 40.77 30.42 -18.08
N GLU A 222 41.65 31.40 -18.27
CA GLU A 222 43.01 31.31 -17.73
C GLU A 222 42.91 31.35 -16.20
N VAL A 223 43.19 30.22 -15.54
CA VAL A 223 43.39 30.18 -14.10
C VAL A 223 44.79 29.63 -13.83
N ASP A 224 45.55 30.51 -13.19
CA ASP A 224 46.93 30.39 -12.70
C ASP A 224 47.18 29.08 -11.94
N ARG A 225 48.13 28.26 -12.45
CA ARG A 225 48.56 26.97 -11.87
C ARG A 225 49.77 27.14 -10.96
N SER A 226 49.71 28.08 -10.03
CA SER A 226 50.74 28.27 -9.01
C SER A 226 50.12 28.25 -7.62
N THR A 227 49.89 27.05 -7.08
CA THR A 227 50.05 26.68 -5.65
C THR A 227 49.50 25.27 -5.41
N ARG A 228 50.40 24.29 -5.29
CA ARG A 228 50.09 22.93 -4.82
C ARG A 228 50.74 22.74 -3.46
N PRO A 229 50.01 22.49 -2.36
CA PRO A 229 50.63 22.00 -1.15
C PRO A 229 50.86 20.49 -1.29
N GLU A 230 52.11 20.07 -1.19
CA GLU A 230 52.50 18.68 -0.98
C GLU A 230 52.26 18.31 0.49
N GLN A 231 51.33 17.38 0.74
CA GLN A 231 51.48 16.23 1.65
C GLN A 231 50.11 15.53 1.88
N PRO A 232 50.06 14.19 1.89
CA PRO A 232 48.83 13.45 2.20
C PRO A 232 48.60 13.39 3.71
N ILE A 233 47.40 13.79 4.15
CA ILE A 233 46.93 13.59 5.53
C ILE A 233 46.52 12.12 5.68
N VAL A 234 47.27 11.37 6.49
CA VAL A 234 46.90 10.04 6.96
C VAL A 234 45.96 10.20 8.15
N VAL A 235 44.77 9.58 8.10
CA VAL A 235 43.86 9.47 9.24
C VAL A 235 43.93 8.04 9.80
N GLU A 236 44.55 7.88 10.96
CA GLU A 236 44.53 6.64 11.73
C GLU A 236 43.17 6.45 12.43
N LEU A 237 42.56 5.28 12.26
CA LEU A 237 41.39 4.82 13.01
C LEU A 237 41.85 4.11 14.30
N PRO A 238 41.23 4.34 15.47
CA PRO A 238 41.63 3.67 16.70
C PRO A 238 41.18 2.19 16.73
N ALA A 239 42.04 1.36 17.33
CA ALA A 239 41.87 -0.08 17.49
C ALA A 239 40.68 -0.47 18.38
N ALA A 240 40.01 -1.57 18.01
CA ALA A 240 38.94 -2.19 18.79
C ALA A 240 39.51 -3.06 19.93
N GLU A 241 38.93 -2.92 21.13
CA GLU A 241 39.19 -3.79 22.28
C GLU A 241 38.27 -5.03 22.32
N PRO A 242 38.67 -6.12 23.03
CA PRO A 242 38.21 -7.46 22.72
C PRO A 242 36.89 -7.88 23.38
N SER A 243 36.29 -8.87 22.72
CA SER A 243 35.06 -9.61 22.97
C SER A 243 34.81 -10.13 24.40
N VAL A 244 33.54 -10.13 24.80
CA VAL A 244 32.95 -10.96 25.87
C VAL A 244 32.16 -12.11 25.21
N PRO A 245 32.24 -13.37 25.68
CA PRO A 245 31.65 -14.51 24.98
C PRO A 245 30.14 -14.60 25.24
N VAL A 246 29.36 -14.72 24.16
CA VAL A 246 27.95 -15.12 24.25
C VAL A 246 27.85 -16.61 23.92
N ALA A 247 27.22 -17.33 24.84
CA ALA A 247 27.03 -18.77 24.82
C ALA A 247 26.14 -19.25 23.67
N ASN A 248 26.43 -20.47 23.24
CA ASN A 248 25.73 -21.32 22.29
C ASN A 248 24.20 -21.19 22.25
N VAL A 249 23.65 -21.06 21.04
CA VAL A 249 22.39 -21.68 20.65
C VAL A 249 22.60 -22.32 19.28
N SER A 250 22.37 -23.63 19.17
CA SER A 250 22.69 -24.45 18.01
C SER A 250 21.62 -24.38 16.92
N GLU A 251 22.14 -24.46 15.69
CA GLU A 251 21.63 -25.14 14.49
C GLU A 251 20.16 -25.00 14.06
N TYR A 252 19.96 -24.31 12.93
CA TYR A 252 19.29 -24.89 11.76
C TYR A 252 20.01 -24.42 10.49
N LEU A 253 20.85 -25.29 9.93
CA LEU A 253 21.45 -25.17 8.60
C LEU A 253 20.65 -26.05 7.63
N ILE A 254 20.26 -25.50 6.47
CA ILE A 254 19.90 -26.29 5.28
C ILE A 254 20.71 -25.71 4.10
N PRO A 255 21.31 -26.56 3.24
CA PRO A 255 22.55 -26.25 2.54
C PRO A 255 22.35 -25.61 1.17
N GLY A 256 23.33 -24.81 0.74
CA GLY A 256 23.48 -24.38 -0.65
C GLY A 256 24.04 -25.50 -1.54
N PRO A 257 23.83 -25.44 -2.87
CA PRO A 257 24.31 -26.48 -3.77
C PRO A 257 25.81 -26.31 -4.07
N THR A 258 26.58 -27.40 -3.98
CA THR A 258 27.94 -27.50 -4.52
C THR A 258 27.93 -28.18 -5.90
N PRO A 259 28.76 -27.72 -6.87
CA PRO A 259 28.84 -28.25 -8.23
C PRO A 259 30.00 -29.26 -8.41
N ALA A 260 29.84 -30.18 -9.37
CA ALA A 260 30.86 -30.99 -10.07
C ALA A 260 30.13 -32.00 -10.98
N ASP A 261 30.49 -32.37 -12.21
CA ASP A 261 31.58 -32.04 -13.13
C ASP A 261 31.17 -32.57 -14.52
N ALA A 262 31.53 -31.86 -15.59
CA ALA A 262 31.88 -32.49 -16.88
C ALA A 262 32.68 -31.50 -17.76
N ASP A 263 33.83 -31.99 -18.18
CA ASP A 263 35.03 -31.33 -18.67
C ASP A 263 35.03 -30.84 -20.15
N LYS A 264 35.92 -29.87 -20.38
CA LYS A 264 36.83 -29.64 -21.55
C LYS A 264 36.28 -29.18 -22.91
N GLU A 265 36.67 -27.95 -23.30
CA GLU A 265 37.65 -27.73 -24.38
C GLU A 265 38.33 -26.34 -24.28
N MET A 266 39.63 -26.31 -24.57
CA MET A 266 40.55 -25.17 -24.48
C MET A 266 40.40 -24.21 -25.67
N VAL A 267 40.32 -22.89 -25.43
CA VAL A 267 40.84 -21.85 -26.33
C VAL A 267 41.50 -20.74 -25.50
N SER A 268 42.72 -20.35 -25.89
CA SER A 268 43.59 -19.30 -25.31
C SER A 268 42.98 -17.89 -25.39
N PRO A 269 43.32 -16.95 -24.48
CA PRO A 269 42.67 -15.63 -24.42
C PRO A 269 43.16 -14.70 -25.55
N VAL A 270 42.21 -13.97 -26.14
CA VAL A 270 42.46 -12.72 -26.87
C VAL A 270 42.22 -11.59 -25.88
N GLU A 271 43.24 -10.76 -25.63
CA GLU A 271 43.11 -9.55 -24.82
C GLU A 271 42.04 -8.62 -25.44
N PRO A 272 41.02 -8.17 -24.70
CA PRO A 272 40.16 -7.11 -25.19
C PRO A 272 40.85 -5.77 -24.96
N ALA A 273 40.97 -5.02 -26.06
CA ALA A 273 41.38 -3.64 -26.08
C ALA A 273 40.57 -2.80 -25.09
N GLU A 274 41.27 -1.96 -24.33
CA GLU A 274 40.69 -0.90 -23.50
C GLU A 274 39.89 0.05 -24.39
N SER A 275 38.56 -0.07 -24.37
CA SER A 275 37.66 1.00 -24.77
C SER A 275 36.86 1.39 -23.53
N GLU A 276 37.05 2.63 -23.06
CA GLU A 276 36.21 3.22 -22.02
C GLU A 276 34.72 3.07 -22.39
N PRO A 277 33.86 2.59 -21.48
CA PRO A 277 32.44 2.51 -21.75
C PRO A 277 31.89 3.94 -21.92
N PRO A 278 30.99 4.17 -22.89
CA PRO A 278 30.43 5.50 -23.11
C PRO A 278 29.72 5.98 -21.85
N HIS A 279 30.01 7.22 -21.43
CA HIS A 279 29.26 7.91 -20.39
C HIS A 279 27.79 8.02 -20.82
N ILE A 280 26.96 7.11 -20.31
CA ILE A 280 25.51 7.21 -20.40
C ILE A 280 25.12 8.41 -19.54
N VAL A 281 24.67 9.50 -20.17
CA VAL A 281 23.97 10.57 -19.45
C VAL A 281 22.81 9.90 -18.72
N PRO A 282 22.72 9.98 -17.38
CA PRO A 282 21.65 9.29 -16.67
C PRO A 282 20.30 9.78 -17.19
N GLN A 283 19.43 8.86 -17.58
CA GLN A 283 18.11 9.18 -18.16
C GLN A 283 17.30 10.13 -17.26
N CYS A 284 17.51 10.08 -15.96
CA CYS A 284 16.98 11.02 -14.98
C CYS A 284 17.38 12.49 -15.27
N GLU A 285 18.61 12.81 -15.65
CA GLU A 285 19.01 14.19 -16.03
C GLU A 285 18.33 14.65 -17.33
N LEU A 286 18.16 13.72 -18.28
CA LEU A 286 17.42 13.98 -19.53
C LEU A 286 15.93 14.24 -19.25
N LEU A 287 15.32 13.44 -18.37
CA LEU A 287 13.92 13.60 -17.96
C LEU A 287 13.73 14.93 -17.21
N MET A 288 14.65 15.29 -16.31
CA MET A 288 14.62 16.56 -15.57
C MET A 288 14.71 17.78 -16.51
N SER A 289 15.68 17.77 -17.42
CA SER A 289 15.88 18.89 -18.36
C SER A 289 14.71 19.06 -19.35
N ARG A 290 14.02 17.97 -19.70
CA ARG A 290 12.90 17.98 -20.66
C ARG A 290 11.53 18.14 -20.01
N ALA A 291 11.34 17.69 -18.77
CA ALA A 291 10.09 17.92 -18.06
C ALA A 291 9.83 19.41 -17.81
N GLN A 292 10.89 20.21 -17.64
CA GLN A 292 10.76 21.66 -17.46
C GLN A 292 10.30 22.40 -18.73
N SER A 293 10.43 21.80 -19.93
CA SER A 293 10.08 22.42 -21.21
C SER A 293 8.71 22.02 -21.78
N ILE A 294 8.02 21.04 -21.17
CA ILE A 294 6.70 20.63 -21.64
C ILE A 294 5.65 21.69 -21.31
N ASN A 295 5.19 22.39 -22.35
CA ASN A 295 3.92 23.09 -22.29
C ASN A 295 2.79 22.05 -22.28
N VAL A 296 2.12 21.91 -21.14
CA VAL A 296 0.92 21.08 -21.03
C VAL A 296 -0.18 21.75 -21.87
N HIS A 297 -0.28 21.40 -23.15
CA HIS A 297 -1.49 21.66 -23.90
C HIS A 297 -2.62 20.96 -23.14
N ARG A 298 -3.61 21.74 -22.65
CA ARG A 298 -4.91 21.20 -22.25
C ARG A 298 -5.47 20.52 -23.50
N SER A 299 -5.22 19.23 -23.68
CA SER A 299 -5.93 18.48 -24.69
C SER A 299 -7.40 18.51 -24.29
N ASP A 300 -8.24 18.93 -25.22
CA ASP A 300 -9.70 18.89 -25.13
C ASP A 300 -10.17 17.44 -25.02
N SER A 301 -9.88 16.79 -23.90
CA SER A 301 -10.46 15.52 -23.52
C SER A 301 -11.60 15.81 -22.55
N ALA A 302 -12.61 16.49 -23.08
CA ALA A 302 -13.94 16.61 -22.48
C ALA A 302 -14.58 15.23 -22.13
N ALA A 303 -13.97 14.14 -22.61
CA ALA A 303 -14.25 12.74 -22.27
C ALA A 303 -13.67 12.25 -20.92
N ARG A 304 -12.70 12.95 -20.30
CA ARG A 304 -12.13 12.59 -18.98
C ARG A 304 -13.06 12.87 -17.79
N ARG A 305 -14.27 13.38 -18.05
CA ARG A 305 -15.34 13.62 -17.05
C ARG A 305 -15.92 12.34 -16.43
N GLY A 306 -15.47 11.17 -16.86
CA GLY A 306 -15.81 9.87 -16.25
C GLY A 306 -14.91 9.45 -15.09
N TRP A 307 -13.87 10.23 -14.73
CA TRP A 307 -13.07 9.91 -13.55
C TRP A 307 -13.96 10.06 -12.31
N LYS A 308 -14.43 8.92 -11.78
CA LYS A 308 -15.14 8.86 -10.51
C LYS A 308 -14.25 9.54 -9.50
N GLY A 309 -14.67 10.73 -9.04
CA GLY A 309 -13.92 11.50 -8.06
C GLY A 309 -13.44 10.55 -6.98
N SER A 310 -12.15 10.65 -6.65
CA SER A 310 -11.53 9.89 -5.57
C SER A 310 -12.33 10.14 -4.29
N HIS A 311 -13.35 9.34 -4.04
CA HIS A 311 -14.03 9.34 -2.76
C HIS A 311 -13.09 8.60 -1.84
N TYR A 312 -12.41 9.35 -0.97
CA TYR A 312 -11.55 8.79 0.06
C TYR A 312 -12.29 7.64 0.73
N SER A 313 -11.62 6.50 0.78
CA SER A 313 -12.21 5.29 1.30
C SER A 313 -12.73 5.49 2.71
N LYS A 314 -13.93 4.99 2.92
CA LYS A 314 -14.51 4.75 4.23
C LYS A 314 -14.02 3.43 4.84
N LYS A 315 -12.84 2.93 4.42
CA LYS A 315 -12.22 1.78 5.03
C LYS A 315 -11.40 2.20 6.24
N THR A 316 -11.17 1.20 7.07
CA THR A 316 -10.35 1.19 8.27
C THR A 316 -8.95 1.78 8.04
N LEU A 317 -8.55 2.75 8.87
CA LEU A 317 -7.18 3.25 8.87
C LEU A 317 -6.29 2.28 9.67
N LEU A 318 -5.82 1.20 9.05
CA LEU A 318 -5.10 0.13 9.75
C LEU A 318 -3.92 0.64 10.58
N GLY A 319 -3.14 1.60 10.09
CA GLY A 319 -2.05 2.20 10.86
C GLY A 319 -2.55 2.96 12.10
N PHE A 320 -3.73 3.58 12.04
CA PHE A 320 -4.40 4.18 13.21
C PHE A 320 -4.90 3.10 14.19
N GLN A 321 -5.57 2.06 13.69
CA GLN A 321 -6.04 0.93 14.51
C GLN A 321 -4.87 0.28 15.27
N ALA A 322 -3.80 -0.04 14.55
CA ALA A 322 -2.60 -0.63 15.12
C ALA A 322 -1.97 0.29 16.18
N SER A 323 -1.89 1.60 15.92
CA SER A 323 -1.35 2.58 16.88
C SER A 323 -2.19 2.68 18.17
N VAL A 324 -3.51 2.54 18.08
CA VAL A 324 -4.39 2.54 19.25
C VAL A 324 -4.28 1.22 20.02
N LEU A 325 -4.34 0.08 19.33
CA LEU A 325 -4.26 -1.23 19.97
C LEU A 325 -2.92 -1.48 20.66
N ARG A 326 -1.82 -0.87 20.21
CA ARG A 326 -0.54 -0.92 20.95
C ARG A 326 -0.59 -0.29 22.35
N GLN A 327 -1.55 0.60 22.60
CA GLN A 327 -1.71 1.29 23.88
C GLN A 327 -2.60 0.52 24.85
N ILE A 328 -3.21 -0.59 24.41
CA ILE A 328 -4.12 -1.40 25.21
C ILE A 328 -3.41 -2.70 25.58
N GLU A 329 -3.45 -3.08 26.86
CA GLU A 329 -2.87 -4.33 27.33
C GLU A 329 -3.85 -5.51 27.12
N PHE A 330 -3.47 -6.47 26.28
CA PHE A 330 -4.20 -7.72 26.06
C PHE A 330 -3.27 -8.82 25.53
N ARG A 331 -3.65 -10.10 25.73
CA ARG A 331 -2.92 -11.27 25.20
C ARG A 331 -3.67 -11.91 24.04
N SER A 332 -4.99 -11.81 24.07
CA SER A 332 -5.89 -12.38 23.07
C SER A 332 -6.94 -11.37 22.62
N VAL A 333 -7.33 -11.44 21.35
CA VAL A 333 -8.33 -10.56 20.76
C VAL A 333 -9.35 -11.34 19.93
N ALA A 334 -10.62 -10.98 20.09
CA ALA A 334 -11.72 -11.43 19.26
C ALA A 334 -12.12 -10.31 18.28
N ILE A 335 -12.18 -10.64 16.99
CA ILE A 335 -12.50 -9.71 15.89
C ILE A 335 -13.72 -10.28 15.15
N PRO A 336 -14.95 -9.83 15.47
CA PRO A 336 -16.17 -10.38 14.88
C PRO A 336 -16.36 -10.09 13.39
N PHE A 337 -15.75 -8.99 12.93
CA PHE A 337 -15.79 -8.50 11.56
C PHE A 337 -14.37 -8.16 11.12
N TRP A 338 -13.77 -9.01 10.29
CA TRP A 338 -12.37 -8.87 9.87
C TRP A 338 -12.11 -7.62 8.99
N ASN A 339 -13.13 -7.12 8.29
CA ASN A 339 -13.11 -5.82 7.57
C ASN A 339 -12.01 -5.63 6.50
N GLN A 340 -11.28 -6.68 6.11
CA GLN A 340 -10.12 -6.60 5.21
C GLN A 340 -8.92 -5.81 5.72
N ALA A 341 -9.00 -5.16 6.89
CA ALA A 341 -7.82 -4.62 7.55
C ALA A 341 -6.95 -5.80 7.97
N ARG A 342 -5.74 -5.97 7.42
CA ARG A 342 -4.83 -7.06 7.85
C ARG A 342 -4.22 -6.78 9.23
N LEU A 343 -5.04 -6.32 10.16
CA LEU A 343 -4.68 -6.08 11.55
C LEU A 343 -4.08 -7.34 12.19
N ASP A 344 -4.50 -8.51 11.75
CA ASP A 344 -3.93 -9.79 12.12
C ASP A 344 -2.43 -9.89 11.88
N TRP A 345 -1.87 -9.26 10.83
CA TRP A 345 -0.41 -9.25 10.63
C TRP A 345 0.33 -8.56 11.77
N TYR A 346 -0.14 -7.37 12.15
CA TYR A 346 0.44 -6.62 13.26
C TYR A 346 0.24 -7.35 14.59
N LEU A 347 -0.95 -7.90 14.82
CA LEU A 347 -1.27 -8.65 16.03
C LEU A 347 -0.41 -9.91 16.17
N LYS A 348 -0.22 -10.67 15.09
CA LYS A 348 0.67 -11.84 15.07
C LYS A 348 2.12 -11.45 15.37
N ALA A 349 2.60 -10.36 14.76
CA ALA A 349 3.95 -9.86 15.01
C ALA A 349 4.14 -9.40 16.46
N TRP A 350 3.08 -8.97 17.15
CA TRP A 350 3.10 -8.65 18.57
C TRP A 350 2.83 -9.86 19.48
N GLY A 351 2.81 -11.07 18.91
CA GLY A 351 2.58 -12.31 19.65
C GLY A 351 1.18 -12.45 20.24
N LYS A 352 0.17 -11.79 19.67
CA LYS A 352 -1.22 -11.86 20.16
C LYS A 352 -1.92 -13.13 19.63
N LEU A 353 -2.75 -13.73 20.48
CA LEU A 353 -3.68 -14.79 20.08
C LEU A 353 -4.91 -14.18 19.42
N ILE A 354 -5.24 -14.64 18.21
CA ILE A 354 -6.27 -14.02 17.37
C ILE A 354 -7.41 -15.00 17.13
N PHE A 355 -8.62 -14.55 17.44
CA PHE A 355 -9.86 -15.17 17.01
C PHE A 355 -10.53 -14.23 16.01
N ALA A 356 -10.50 -14.58 14.73
CA ALA A 356 -11.09 -13.78 13.66
C ALA A 356 -12.40 -14.39 13.17
N ASN A 357 -13.35 -13.55 12.78
CA ASN A 357 -14.59 -13.96 12.15
C ASN A 357 -14.96 -12.94 11.06
N ASP A 358 -15.58 -13.42 10.00
CA ASP A 358 -16.39 -12.57 9.12
C ASP A 358 -17.56 -13.42 8.61
N PRO A 359 -18.80 -12.92 8.68
CA PRO A 359 -19.95 -13.68 8.19
C PRO A 359 -19.98 -13.89 6.67
N ARG A 360 -19.26 -13.07 5.88
CA ARG A 360 -19.14 -13.27 4.42
C ARG A 360 -18.18 -14.41 4.13
N VAL A 361 -18.55 -15.28 3.18
CA VAL A 361 -17.76 -16.48 2.88
C VAL A 361 -16.38 -16.09 2.36
N TRP A 362 -16.30 -15.13 1.43
CA TRP A 362 -15.00 -14.73 0.88
C TRP A 362 -14.10 -14.10 1.94
N ALA A 363 -14.65 -13.27 2.84
CA ALA A 363 -13.89 -12.57 3.86
C ALA A 363 -13.40 -13.51 4.96
N GLY A 364 -14.25 -14.42 5.42
CA GLY A 364 -13.85 -15.46 6.39
C GLY A 364 -12.79 -16.40 5.80
N THR A 365 -12.87 -16.68 4.49
CA THR A 365 -11.86 -17.46 3.76
C THR A 365 -10.51 -16.74 3.73
N VAL A 366 -10.49 -15.45 3.39
CA VAL A 366 -9.25 -14.66 3.43
C VAL A 366 -8.70 -14.57 4.86
N ALA A 367 -9.54 -14.32 5.86
CA ALA A 367 -9.13 -14.29 7.25
C ALA A 367 -8.50 -15.63 7.67
N ARG A 368 -9.04 -16.78 7.24
CA ARG A 368 -8.41 -18.08 7.48
C ARG A 368 -7.04 -18.18 6.81
N ALA A 369 -6.96 -17.81 5.54
CA ALA A 369 -5.72 -17.83 4.78
C ALA A 369 -4.63 -16.91 5.36
N THR A 370 -4.99 -15.79 6.00
CA THR A 370 -4.01 -14.87 6.60
C THR A 370 -3.71 -15.19 8.05
N VAL A 371 -4.70 -15.64 8.84
CA VAL A 371 -4.59 -15.86 10.28
C VAL A 371 -4.06 -17.24 10.63
N GLU A 372 -4.51 -18.29 9.94
CA GLU A 372 -4.15 -19.68 10.26
C GLU A 372 -2.97 -20.20 9.44
N ALA A 373 -2.66 -19.58 8.30
CA ALA A 373 -1.54 -20.02 7.47
C ALA A 373 -0.19 -19.90 8.17
N THR A 374 0.63 -20.94 7.99
CA THR A 374 2.00 -21.05 8.50
C THR A 374 3.06 -21.00 7.40
N GLY A 375 2.66 -21.03 6.13
CA GLY A 375 3.56 -20.97 4.96
C GLY A 375 2.79 -20.70 3.68
N ALA A 376 3.50 -20.49 2.57
CA ALA A 376 2.91 -20.31 1.24
C ALA A 376 2.43 -21.65 0.65
N LEU A 377 1.60 -21.59 -0.39
CA LEU A 377 1.24 -22.77 -1.19
C LEU A 377 2.47 -23.33 -1.89
N SER A 378 2.56 -24.66 -1.98
CA SER A 378 3.62 -25.31 -2.75
C SER A 378 3.45 -25.10 -4.26
N GLU A 379 4.55 -25.08 -5.00
CA GLU A 379 4.55 -24.98 -6.45
C GLU A 379 3.76 -26.11 -7.12
N ASP A 380 3.84 -27.34 -6.58
CA ASP A 380 3.05 -28.47 -7.06
C ASP A 380 1.55 -28.24 -6.91
N THR A 381 1.13 -27.67 -5.76
CA THR A 381 -0.27 -27.36 -5.52
C THR A 381 -0.76 -26.29 -6.49
N ILE A 382 0.04 -25.24 -6.72
CA ILE A 382 -0.27 -24.17 -7.65
C ILE A 382 -0.38 -24.71 -9.08
N SER A 383 0.56 -25.55 -9.50
CA SER A 383 0.56 -26.18 -10.82
C SER A 383 -0.70 -27.02 -11.03
N ARG A 384 -1.06 -27.84 -10.04
CA ARG A 384 -2.27 -28.67 -10.07
C ARG A 384 -3.56 -27.84 -10.18
N ILE A 385 -3.70 -26.75 -9.40
CA ILE A 385 -4.93 -25.96 -9.47
C ILE A 385 -5.04 -25.11 -10.75
N LEU A 386 -3.91 -24.85 -11.42
CA LEU A 386 -3.85 -24.12 -12.69
C LEU A 386 -3.94 -25.05 -13.91
N GLU A 387 -4.05 -26.36 -13.72
CA GLU A 387 -4.23 -27.32 -14.80
C GLU A 387 -5.58 -27.11 -15.50
N ASP A 388 -5.56 -27.09 -16.84
CA ASP A 388 -6.73 -26.95 -17.72
C ASP A 388 -7.67 -25.77 -17.43
N VAL A 389 -7.20 -24.74 -16.72
CA VAL A 389 -8.04 -23.59 -16.33
C VAL A 389 -8.64 -22.84 -17.52
N TYR A 390 -7.95 -22.79 -18.66
CA TYR A 390 -8.47 -22.16 -19.88
C TYR A 390 -9.28 -23.11 -20.77
N VAL A 391 -9.35 -24.41 -20.46
CA VAL A 391 -10.06 -25.39 -21.29
C VAL A 391 -11.57 -25.27 -21.04
N PRO A 392 -12.36 -24.83 -22.03
CA PRO A 392 -13.80 -24.69 -21.85
C PRO A 392 -14.46 -26.06 -21.68
N GLY A 393 -15.32 -26.18 -20.67
CA GLY A 393 -16.19 -27.34 -20.49
C GLY A 393 -17.50 -27.22 -21.31
N VAL A 394 -18.47 -28.10 -21.01
CA VAL A 394 -19.79 -28.07 -21.65
C VAL A 394 -20.59 -26.81 -21.27
N ARG A 395 -20.49 -26.37 -20.02
CA ARG A 395 -21.08 -25.13 -19.49
C ARG A 395 -20.32 -24.67 -18.25
N LEU A 396 -20.39 -23.37 -17.93
CA LEU A 396 -19.92 -22.83 -16.65
C LEU A 396 -20.72 -23.44 -15.51
N ALA A 397 -20.05 -23.87 -14.45
CA ALA A 397 -20.68 -24.29 -13.20
C ALA A 397 -21.30 -23.10 -12.48
N ASN A 398 -20.60 -21.95 -12.46
CA ASN A 398 -21.14 -20.66 -12.05
C ASN A 398 -21.35 -19.73 -13.26
N PRO A 399 -22.57 -19.70 -13.86
CA PRO A 399 -22.85 -18.82 -15.00
C PRO A 399 -22.83 -17.33 -14.64
N ASP A 400 -22.99 -16.95 -13.36
CA ASP A 400 -22.98 -15.54 -12.95
C ASP A 400 -21.62 -14.88 -13.10
N LEU A 401 -20.53 -15.65 -13.23
CA LEU A 401 -19.20 -15.11 -13.53
C LEU A 401 -19.21 -14.23 -14.80
N ARG A 402 -20.12 -14.48 -15.75
CA ARG A 402 -20.29 -13.65 -16.96
C ARG A 402 -20.84 -12.25 -16.68
N ARG A 403 -21.38 -11.97 -15.49
CA ARG A 403 -21.76 -10.61 -15.07
C ARG A 403 -20.55 -9.70 -14.87
N TRP A 404 -19.39 -10.27 -14.52
CA TRP A 404 -18.17 -9.52 -14.19
C TRP A 404 -17.04 -9.76 -15.19
N PHE A 405 -16.92 -10.97 -15.73
CA PHE A 405 -15.79 -11.40 -16.52
C PHE A 405 -16.17 -11.69 -17.97
N GLY A 406 -15.21 -11.43 -18.89
CA GLY A 406 -15.25 -11.95 -20.26
C GLY A 406 -15.32 -13.48 -20.30
N GLU A 407 -15.64 -14.07 -21.45
CA GLU A 407 -15.91 -15.52 -21.53
C GLU A 407 -14.71 -16.35 -21.10
N THR A 408 -13.53 -16.02 -21.63
CA THR A 408 -12.26 -16.68 -21.29
C THR A 408 -11.93 -16.58 -19.79
N ASP A 409 -12.16 -15.41 -19.20
CA ASP A 409 -11.87 -15.16 -17.78
C ASP A 409 -12.88 -15.88 -16.88
N ALA A 410 -14.15 -15.93 -17.28
CA ALA A 410 -15.18 -16.68 -16.56
C ALA A 410 -14.85 -18.18 -16.54
N TRP A 411 -14.41 -18.75 -17.67
CA TRP A 411 -13.91 -20.13 -17.71
C TRP A 411 -12.71 -20.36 -16.81
N TRP A 412 -11.74 -19.44 -16.85
CA TRP A 412 -10.57 -19.51 -16.00
C TRP A 412 -10.94 -19.53 -14.51
N MET A 413 -11.81 -18.62 -14.09
CA MET A 413 -12.26 -18.52 -12.70
C MET A 413 -13.09 -19.75 -12.27
N ASP A 414 -13.97 -20.25 -13.14
CA ASP A 414 -14.83 -21.41 -12.85
C ASP A 414 -14.04 -22.72 -12.75
N ASN A 415 -13.08 -22.93 -13.66
CA ASN A 415 -12.22 -24.10 -13.65
C ASN A 415 -11.22 -24.05 -12.48
N LEU A 416 -10.60 -22.89 -12.21
CA LEU A 416 -9.75 -22.72 -11.03
C LEU A 416 -10.51 -23.08 -9.75
N ARG A 417 -11.74 -22.58 -9.61
CA ARG A 417 -12.61 -22.90 -8.47
C ARG A 417 -12.81 -24.40 -8.31
N ARG A 418 -13.15 -25.09 -9.40
CA ARG A 418 -13.36 -26.55 -9.40
C ARG A 418 -12.10 -27.29 -8.94
N ASN A 419 -10.94 -26.88 -9.43
CA ASN A 419 -9.66 -27.48 -9.04
C ASN A 419 -9.34 -27.21 -7.56
N ILE A 420 -9.65 -26.02 -7.05
CA ILE A 420 -9.52 -25.68 -5.62
C ILE A 420 -10.45 -26.54 -4.76
N ASP A 421 -11.71 -26.76 -5.18
CA ASP A 421 -12.65 -27.59 -4.44
C ASP A 421 -12.18 -29.05 -4.31
N GLY A 422 -11.35 -29.53 -5.24
CA GLY A 422 -10.71 -30.84 -5.20
C GLY A 422 -9.56 -30.99 -4.19
N LEU A 423 -9.12 -29.90 -3.56
CA LEU A 423 -8.07 -29.96 -2.53
C LEU A 423 -8.64 -30.44 -1.18
N GLU A 424 -8.00 -31.42 -0.56
CA GLU A 424 -8.46 -32.01 0.71
C GLU A 424 -8.32 -31.03 1.89
N ASP A 425 -7.14 -30.40 2.01
CA ASP A 425 -6.81 -29.52 3.13
C ASP A 425 -7.57 -28.17 3.06
N GLN A 426 -8.27 -27.84 4.15
CA GLN A 426 -9.09 -26.63 4.22
C GLN A 426 -8.26 -25.34 4.20
N LEU A 427 -7.06 -25.36 4.77
CA LEU A 427 -6.21 -24.17 4.83
C LEU A 427 -5.60 -23.88 3.45
N THR A 428 -5.08 -24.92 2.80
CA THR A 428 -4.59 -24.88 1.41
C THR A 428 -5.68 -24.36 0.47
N ARG A 429 -6.93 -24.85 0.62
CA ARG A 429 -8.08 -24.28 -0.11
C ARG A 429 -8.26 -22.80 0.14
N ALA A 430 -8.27 -22.38 1.41
CA ALA A 430 -8.46 -20.98 1.75
C ALA A 430 -7.38 -20.08 1.14
N GLN A 431 -6.12 -20.52 1.14
CA GLN A 431 -5.01 -19.80 0.51
C GLN A 431 -5.18 -19.72 -1.02
N ALA A 432 -5.59 -20.80 -1.67
CA ALA A 432 -5.82 -20.83 -3.11
C ALA A 432 -7.01 -19.93 -3.50
N PHE A 433 -8.09 -19.93 -2.72
CA PHE A 433 -9.19 -18.99 -2.87
C PHE A 433 -8.72 -17.55 -2.73
N ALA A 434 -7.91 -17.26 -1.71
CA ALA A 434 -7.43 -15.91 -1.48
C ALA A 434 -6.54 -15.39 -2.63
N LEU A 435 -5.76 -16.26 -3.27
CA LEU A 435 -5.07 -15.93 -4.53
C LEU A 435 -6.04 -15.73 -5.70
N GLY A 436 -7.05 -16.59 -5.84
CA GLY A 436 -8.06 -16.44 -6.88
C GLY A 436 -8.86 -15.14 -6.74
N PHE A 437 -9.15 -14.69 -5.51
CA PHE A 437 -9.74 -13.37 -5.26
C PHE A 437 -8.84 -12.25 -5.82
N LEU A 438 -7.55 -12.27 -5.48
CA LEU A 438 -6.59 -11.27 -5.98
C LEU A 438 -6.45 -11.30 -7.51
N THR A 439 -6.46 -12.48 -8.14
CA THR A 439 -6.36 -12.61 -9.59
C THR A 439 -7.63 -12.16 -10.32
N GLY A 440 -8.81 -12.48 -9.79
CA GLY A 440 -10.07 -11.93 -10.32
C GLY A 440 -10.13 -10.41 -10.17
N ASP A 441 -9.63 -9.87 -9.06
CA ASP A 441 -9.57 -8.43 -8.88
C ASP A 441 -8.60 -7.74 -9.82
N TYR A 442 -7.46 -8.37 -10.08
CA TYR A 442 -6.54 -7.94 -11.12
C TYR A 442 -7.27 -7.87 -12.47
N ALA A 443 -8.01 -8.91 -12.86
CA ALA A 443 -8.74 -8.93 -14.13
C ALA A 443 -9.72 -7.76 -14.26
N LEU A 444 -10.45 -7.44 -13.18
CA LEU A 444 -11.41 -6.32 -13.11
C LEU A 444 -10.76 -4.94 -12.99
N SER A 445 -9.43 -4.85 -12.93
CA SER A 445 -8.73 -3.57 -12.90
C SER A 445 -8.52 -2.96 -14.28
N PHE A 446 -8.83 -3.71 -15.35
CA PHE A 446 -8.60 -3.30 -16.72
C PHE A 446 -9.91 -3.16 -17.48
N ASP A 447 -9.93 -2.18 -18.36
CA ASP A 447 -10.98 -1.91 -19.33
C ASP A 447 -10.37 -1.83 -20.75
N ASP A 448 -11.15 -1.41 -21.74
CA ASP A 448 -10.67 -1.27 -23.12
C ASP A 448 -9.55 -0.22 -23.25
N GLU A 449 -9.51 0.79 -22.36
CA GLU A 449 -8.46 1.81 -22.37
C GLU A 449 -7.15 1.32 -21.77
N THR A 450 -7.11 0.25 -20.98
CA THR A 450 -5.88 -0.20 -20.30
C THR A 450 -5.52 -1.66 -20.60
N ARG A 451 -6.29 -2.31 -21.49
CA ARG A 451 -6.19 -3.73 -21.82
C ARG A 451 -4.80 -4.16 -22.29
N GLU A 452 -4.04 -3.28 -22.94
CA GLU A 452 -2.69 -3.54 -23.42
C GLU A 452 -1.68 -3.80 -22.29
N LEU A 453 -1.94 -3.29 -21.08
CA LEU A 453 -1.10 -3.52 -19.91
C LEU A 453 -1.40 -4.86 -19.23
N ARG A 454 -2.54 -5.48 -19.57
CA ARG A 454 -3.03 -6.69 -18.92
C ARG A 454 -2.20 -7.91 -19.33
N ARG A 455 -1.85 -8.73 -18.35
CA ARG A 455 -1.10 -9.99 -18.49
C ARG A 455 -2.02 -11.20 -18.30
N PRO A 456 -1.62 -12.40 -18.80
CA PRO A 456 -2.39 -13.63 -18.60
C PRO A 456 -2.63 -13.93 -17.11
N LEU A 457 -3.83 -14.40 -16.76
CA LEU A 457 -4.24 -14.63 -15.37
C LEU A 457 -3.38 -15.69 -14.69
N THR A 458 -2.99 -16.74 -15.40
CA THR A 458 -2.07 -17.77 -14.88
C THR A 458 -0.72 -17.17 -14.47
N THR A 459 -0.14 -16.29 -15.28
CA THR A 459 1.13 -15.60 -14.97
C THR A 459 0.97 -14.70 -13.73
N VAL A 460 -0.16 -13.99 -13.64
CA VAL A 460 -0.47 -13.12 -12.51
C VAL A 460 -0.68 -13.92 -11.23
N PHE A 461 -1.38 -15.06 -11.30
CA PHE A 461 -1.59 -15.94 -10.17
C PHE A 461 -0.26 -16.44 -9.60
N TRP A 462 0.66 -16.91 -10.44
CA TRP A 462 2.02 -17.29 -10.02
C TRP A 462 2.77 -16.15 -9.34
N ARG A 463 2.72 -14.95 -9.92
CA ARG A 463 3.36 -13.77 -9.34
C ARG A 463 2.77 -13.40 -7.97
N LEU A 464 1.46 -13.51 -7.81
CA LEU A 464 0.79 -13.25 -6.55
C LEU A 464 1.11 -14.34 -5.51
N ALA A 465 1.18 -15.61 -5.93
CA ALA A 465 1.52 -16.74 -5.06
C ALA A 465 2.91 -16.58 -4.43
N GLY A 466 3.91 -16.15 -5.20
CA GLY A 466 5.27 -15.90 -4.69
C GLY A 466 5.38 -14.74 -3.69
N ARG A 467 4.31 -13.95 -3.49
CA ARG A 467 4.26 -12.79 -2.60
C ARG A 467 3.23 -12.93 -1.47
N ALA A 468 2.33 -13.90 -1.55
CA ALA A 468 1.19 -14.02 -0.65
C ALA A 468 1.50 -14.85 0.61
N PHE A 469 0.91 -14.46 1.73
CA PHE A 469 0.89 -15.19 3.01
C PHE A 469 2.25 -15.48 3.68
N ALA A 470 3.35 -14.87 3.23
CA ALA A 470 4.60 -14.78 3.97
C ALA A 470 4.48 -13.78 5.14
N GLY A 471 3.56 -14.05 6.06
CA GLY A 471 3.35 -13.29 7.28
C GLY A 471 4.19 -13.82 8.45
N PRO A 472 4.13 -13.16 9.62
CA PRO A 472 4.78 -13.68 10.82
C PRO A 472 4.14 -15.00 11.22
N LEU A 473 4.95 -15.93 11.72
CA LEU A 473 4.43 -17.11 12.39
C LEU A 473 3.69 -16.64 13.65
N GLY A 474 2.37 -16.78 13.62
CA GLY A 474 1.51 -16.49 14.76
C GLY A 474 1.46 -17.65 15.75
N HIS A 475 0.66 -17.51 16.80
CA HIS A 475 0.37 -18.62 17.68
C HIS A 475 -0.33 -19.75 16.92
N SER A 476 0.07 -21.00 17.15
CA SER A 476 -0.57 -22.20 16.58
C SER A 476 -2.07 -22.35 16.88
N ASN A 477 -2.59 -21.57 17.84
CA ASN A 477 -3.99 -21.61 18.29
C ASN A 477 -4.83 -20.46 17.71
N ASN A 478 -4.28 -19.64 16.82
CA ASN A 478 -5.07 -18.66 16.08
C ASN A 478 -6.19 -19.38 15.30
N ARG A 479 -7.41 -18.83 15.31
CA ARG A 479 -8.55 -19.45 14.61
C ARG A 479 -9.38 -18.42 13.87
N SER A 480 -9.85 -18.82 12.69
CA SER A 480 -10.79 -18.07 11.86
C SER A 480 -12.12 -18.82 11.71
N PHE A 481 -13.20 -18.06 11.80
CA PHE A 481 -14.57 -18.55 11.73
C PHE A 481 -15.35 -17.82 10.62
N ASN A 482 -16.40 -18.48 10.12
CA ASN A 482 -17.39 -17.90 9.22
C ASN A 482 -18.78 -18.22 9.79
N GLN A 483 -19.16 -17.50 10.84
CA GLN A 483 -20.42 -17.70 11.57
C GLN A 483 -21.10 -16.37 11.88
N PRO A 484 -22.40 -16.36 12.25
CA PRO A 484 -23.08 -15.16 12.69
C PRO A 484 -22.29 -14.44 13.80
N ALA A 485 -22.14 -13.12 13.67
CA ALA A 485 -21.28 -12.35 14.58
C ALA A 485 -21.70 -12.47 16.05
N GLU A 486 -23.01 -12.54 16.32
CA GLU A 486 -23.56 -12.75 17.66
C GLU A 486 -23.09 -14.08 18.27
N ASP A 487 -23.13 -15.17 17.49
CA ASP A 487 -22.72 -16.49 17.96
C ASP A 487 -21.21 -16.58 18.16
N PHE A 488 -20.43 -15.90 17.32
CA PHE A 488 -19.00 -15.74 17.55
C PHE A 488 -18.70 -15.02 18.86
N ILE A 489 -19.32 -13.87 19.11
CA ILE A 489 -19.08 -13.07 20.30
C ILE A 489 -19.41 -13.87 21.57
N LYS A 490 -20.54 -14.59 21.60
CA LYS A 490 -20.96 -15.43 22.75
C LYS A 490 -19.91 -16.46 23.15
N HIS A 491 -19.27 -17.10 22.18
CA HIS A 491 -18.40 -18.26 22.42
C HIS A 491 -16.91 -17.91 22.43
N ALA A 492 -16.50 -16.82 21.76
CA ALA A 492 -15.11 -16.39 21.74
C ALA A 492 -14.63 -16.10 23.18
N ARG A 493 -13.43 -16.59 23.48
CA ARG A 493 -12.75 -16.44 24.77
C ARG A 493 -11.45 -15.68 24.54
N ALA A 494 -11.53 -14.36 24.66
CA ALA A 494 -10.40 -13.46 24.54
C ALA A 494 -10.46 -12.34 25.59
N ASP A 495 -9.35 -11.66 25.81
CA ASP A 495 -9.25 -10.53 26.74
C ASP A 495 -9.92 -9.27 26.17
N LEU A 496 -9.67 -9.03 24.88
CA LEU A 496 -10.14 -7.87 24.13
C LEU A 496 -11.19 -8.29 23.10
N LEU A 497 -12.30 -7.55 23.05
CA LEU A 497 -13.16 -7.50 21.88
C LEU A 497 -12.77 -6.27 21.04
N TYR A 498 -12.31 -6.48 19.82
CA TYR A 498 -12.17 -5.42 18.83
C TYR A 498 -13.39 -5.43 17.91
N LEU A 499 -14.33 -4.53 18.18
CA LEU A 499 -15.59 -4.44 17.44
C LEU A 499 -15.51 -3.27 16.47
N SER A 500 -15.35 -3.57 15.20
CA SER A 500 -15.50 -2.58 14.14
C SER A 500 -16.97 -2.36 13.81
N SER A 501 -17.29 -1.16 13.32
CA SER A 501 -18.66 -0.83 12.98
C SER A 501 -19.23 -1.79 11.93
N PRO A 502 -20.42 -2.37 12.14
CA PRO A 502 -21.08 -3.21 11.13
C PRO A 502 -21.31 -2.49 9.79
N ALA A 503 -21.27 -1.16 9.78
CA ALA A 503 -21.44 -0.33 8.59
C ALA A 503 -20.13 0.11 7.92
N SER A 504 -18.94 -0.12 8.50
CA SER A 504 -17.67 0.12 7.78
C SER A 504 -17.47 -0.84 6.60
N HIS A 505 -18.34 -1.85 6.48
CA HIS A 505 -18.57 -2.63 5.27
C HIS A 505 -19.31 -1.87 4.15
N THR A 506 -19.28 -0.53 4.12
CA THR A 506 -19.87 0.18 2.97
C THR A 506 -19.00 -0.04 1.74
N ASP A 507 -19.32 -1.10 1.01
CA ASP A 507 -19.03 -1.21 -0.39
C ASP A 507 -19.63 0.02 -1.10
N ARG A 508 -18.78 0.88 -1.65
CA ARG A 508 -19.18 1.98 -2.56
C ARG A 508 -18.68 1.64 -3.96
N GLY A 509 -19.38 2.16 -4.97
CA GLY A 509 -19.29 1.76 -6.37
C GLY A 509 -17.88 1.39 -6.86
N GLY A 510 -17.77 0.25 -7.54
CA GLY A 510 -16.50 -0.43 -7.82
C GLY A 510 -16.22 -1.54 -6.80
N ALA A 511 -16.16 -1.22 -5.50
CA ALA A 511 -15.93 -2.19 -4.43
C ALA A 511 -17.14 -3.12 -4.19
N GLU A 512 -18.36 -2.65 -4.41
CA GLU A 512 -19.59 -3.49 -4.35
C GLU A 512 -19.57 -4.58 -5.41
N ALA A 513 -19.13 -4.26 -6.63
CA ALA A 513 -18.92 -5.26 -7.66
C ALA A 513 -17.86 -6.29 -7.23
N ARG A 514 -16.79 -5.83 -6.55
CA ARG A 514 -15.71 -6.69 -6.04
C ARG A 514 -16.16 -7.64 -4.93
N SER A 515 -16.82 -7.13 -3.90
CA SER A 515 -17.37 -7.95 -2.82
C SER A 515 -18.43 -8.93 -3.34
N ALA A 516 -19.29 -8.50 -4.28
CA ALA A 516 -20.33 -9.35 -4.85
C ALA A 516 -19.77 -10.52 -5.68
N TRP A 517 -18.84 -10.27 -6.59
CA TRP A 517 -18.26 -11.36 -7.39
C TRP A 517 -17.46 -12.32 -6.51
N ARG A 518 -16.71 -11.81 -5.51
CA ARG A 518 -15.97 -12.66 -4.57
C ARG A 518 -16.91 -13.56 -3.80
N GLU A 519 -18.06 -13.05 -3.33
CA GLU A 519 -19.05 -13.85 -2.62
C GLU A 519 -19.71 -14.89 -3.55
N SER A 520 -20.07 -14.52 -4.78
CA SER A 520 -20.62 -15.48 -5.76
C SER A 520 -19.60 -16.58 -6.08
N TRP A 521 -18.35 -16.19 -6.31
CA TRP A 521 -17.28 -17.12 -6.65
C TRP A 521 -16.90 -18.02 -5.46
N ALA A 522 -16.93 -17.51 -4.22
CA ALA A 522 -16.62 -18.29 -3.01
C ALA A 522 -17.78 -19.20 -2.57
N SER A 523 -19.02 -18.76 -2.70
CA SER A 523 -20.20 -19.57 -2.38
C SER A 523 -20.52 -20.63 -3.44
N GLY A 524 -20.07 -20.42 -4.69
CA GLY A 524 -20.38 -21.31 -5.81
C GLY A 524 -21.82 -21.18 -6.31
N SER A 525 -22.50 -20.08 -5.96
CA SER A 525 -23.90 -19.84 -6.34
C SER A 525 -24.14 -18.37 -6.68
N ALA A 526 -25.29 -18.11 -7.31
CA ALA A 526 -25.79 -16.76 -7.53
C ALA A 526 -26.01 -16.06 -6.19
N SER A 527 -25.08 -15.20 -5.78
CA SER A 527 -25.36 -14.24 -4.73
C SER A 527 -26.10 -13.06 -5.38
N ASP A 528 -27.43 -13.13 -5.48
CA ASP A 528 -28.25 -11.93 -5.66
C ASP A 528 -28.26 -11.13 -4.35
N GLY A 529 -27.08 -10.73 -3.85
CA GLY A 529 -26.91 -9.98 -2.61
C GLY A 529 -27.72 -10.52 -1.43
N ALA A 530 -28.08 -11.81 -1.46
CA ALA A 530 -29.05 -12.40 -0.57
C ALA A 530 -28.37 -12.61 0.77
N ASP A 531 -28.38 -11.54 1.54
CA ASP A 531 -28.44 -11.56 2.99
C ASP A 531 -29.40 -12.69 3.37
N ASP A 532 -28.86 -13.87 3.69
CA ASP A 532 -29.65 -14.97 4.24
C ASP A 532 -30.32 -14.54 5.56
N GLY A 533 -30.05 -13.32 6.04
CA GLY A 533 -30.60 -12.69 7.23
C GLY A 533 -30.09 -13.34 8.51
N THR A 534 -29.35 -14.44 8.39
CA THR A 534 -28.85 -15.25 9.49
C THR A 534 -27.38 -14.95 9.79
N ARG A 535 -26.57 -14.67 8.76
CA ARG A 535 -25.12 -14.43 8.89
C ARG A 535 -24.77 -12.96 8.87
N LEU A 536 -25.36 -12.18 7.97
CA LEU A 536 -25.05 -10.76 7.81
C LEU A 536 -26.01 -9.89 8.62
N ALA A 537 -25.48 -8.86 9.26
CA ALA A 537 -26.32 -7.85 9.87
C ALA A 537 -26.94 -7.00 8.75
N LYS A 538 -28.28 -6.95 8.69
CA LYS A 538 -29.00 -6.03 7.80
C LYS A 538 -28.43 -4.62 7.92
N ARG A 539 -28.23 -3.96 6.78
CA ARG A 539 -27.71 -2.60 6.76
C ARG A 539 -28.67 -1.68 7.53
N PRO A 540 -28.18 -0.93 8.52
CA PRO A 540 -29.01 -0.05 9.34
C PRO A 540 -29.62 1.05 8.47
N GLN A 541 -30.93 1.29 8.62
CA GLN A 541 -31.66 2.33 7.88
C GLN A 541 -31.91 3.60 8.69
N SER A 542 -31.66 3.56 10.01
CA SER A 542 -31.87 4.69 10.91
C SER A 542 -30.83 4.70 12.03
N LYS A 543 -30.64 5.86 12.68
CA LYS A 543 -29.83 6.00 13.91
C LYS A 543 -30.20 4.95 14.95
N GLN A 544 -31.50 4.80 15.22
CA GLN A 544 -32.00 3.87 16.24
C GLN A 544 -31.72 2.41 15.87
N SER A 545 -31.94 2.02 14.61
CA SER A 545 -31.61 0.67 14.14
C SER A 545 -30.10 0.40 14.22
N TYR A 546 -29.26 1.39 13.94
CA TYR A 546 -27.81 1.25 14.01
C TYR A 546 -27.32 1.04 15.46
N LEU A 547 -27.75 1.90 16.38
CA LEU A 547 -27.41 1.79 17.79
C LEU A 547 -27.95 0.47 18.37
N ALA A 548 -29.14 0.02 17.99
CA ALA A 548 -29.70 -1.26 18.42
C ALA A 548 -28.86 -2.47 17.94
N THR A 549 -28.28 -2.41 16.74
CA THR A 549 -27.38 -3.47 16.26
C THR A 549 -26.12 -3.54 17.11
N ILE A 550 -25.49 -2.39 17.41
CA ILE A 550 -24.28 -2.34 18.25
C ILE A 550 -24.61 -2.79 19.68
N ASP A 551 -25.71 -2.28 20.25
CA ASP A 551 -26.22 -2.64 21.56
C ASP A 551 -26.36 -4.16 21.71
N ARG A 552 -27.02 -4.80 20.72
CA ARG A 552 -27.20 -6.26 20.71
C ARG A 552 -25.88 -7.02 20.74
N LEU A 553 -24.89 -6.60 19.96
CA LEU A 553 -23.56 -7.23 19.95
C LEU A 553 -22.85 -7.04 21.30
N LEU A 554 -22.94 -5.85 21.89
CA LEU A 554 -22.33 -5.53 23.18
C LEU A 554 -22.95 -6.31 24.35
N ARG A 555 -24.26 -6.61 24.31
CA ARG A 555 -24.92 -7.47 25.32
C ARG A 555 -24.27 -8.85 25.41
N PHE A 556 -23.95 -9.45 24.27
CA PHE A 556 -23.25 -10.73 24.23
C PHE A 556 -21.76 -10.64 24.55
N ALA A 557 -21.19 -9.42 24.58
CA ALA A 557 -19.79 -9.17 24.84
C ALA A 557 -19.47 -8.89 26.32
N ALA A 558 -20.43 -9.04 27.22
CA ALA A 558 -20.27 -8.71 28.63
C ALA A 558 -19.11 -9.47 29.31
N HIS A 559 -18.76 -10.67 28.85
CA HIS A 559 -17.65 -11.46 29.41
C HIS A 559 -16.26 -10.89 29.11
N PHE A 560 -16.05 -10.18 27.99
CA PHE A 560 -14.74 -9.60 27.65
C PHE A 560 -14.29 -8.55 28.67
N LYS A 561 -12.99 -8.56 29.01
CA LYS A 561 -12.38 -7.62 29.96
C LYS A 561 -12.36 -6.20 29.40
N THR A 562 -11.92 -6.07 28.16
CA THR A 562 -11.77 -4.79 27.47
C THR A 562 -12.53 -4.81 26.14
N TRP A 563 -13.14 -3.68 25.80
CA TRP A 563 -13.75 -3.43 24.51
C TRP A 563 -12.97 -2.31 23.80
N ALA A 564 -12.66 -2.50 22.52
CA ALA A 564 -12.23 -1.44 21.63
C ALA A 564 -13.25 -1.38 20.48
N VAL A 565 -14.12 -0.38 20.54
CA VAL A 565 -15.18 -0.19 19.55
C VAL A 565 -14.74 0.86 18.55
N GLU A 566 -14.49 0.44 17.32
CA GLU A 566 -14.19 1.33 16.21
C GLU A 566 -15.47 1.86 15.59
N TYR A 567 -15.53 3.17 15.46
CA TYR A 567 -16.64 3.91 14.90
C TYR A 567 -16.13 4.87 13.82
N GLN A 568 -16.68 4.77 12.62
CA GLN A 568 -16.50 5.75 11.57
C GLN A 568 -17.85 6.38 11.32
N ASP A 569 -17.92 7.71 11.34
CA ASP A 569 -19.19 8.45 11.27
C ASP A 569 -19.93 8.15 9.95
N PRO A 570 -20.95 7.29 9.91
CA PRO A 570 -21.63 6.94 8.68
C PRO A 570 -22.65 8.02 8.26
N GLY A 571 -22.77 9.13 9.01
CA GLY A 571 -23.81 10.14 8.87
C GLY A 571 -25.15 9.75 9.50
N LEU A 572 -25.19 8.64 10.28
CA LEU A 572 -26.40 8.15 10.96
C LEU A 572 -26.38 8.37 12.48
N ALA A 573 -25.20 8.33 13.10
CA ALA A 573 -25.02 8.52 14.53
C ALA A 573 -23.80 9.43 14.75
N THR A 574 -23.52 9.78 15.99
CA THR A 574 -22.31 10.52 16.37
C THR A 574 -21.40 9.62 17.21
N ALA A 575 -20.12 9.98 17.30
CA ALA A 575 -19.21 9.30 18.24
C ALA A 575 -19.73 9.39 19.69
N GLN A 576 -20.39 10.50 20.05
CA GLN A 576 -21.00 10.68 21.36
C GLN A 576 -22.10 9.64 21.63
N ASP A 577 -22.92 9.32 20.62
CA ASP A 577 -23.97 8.30 20.76
C ASP A 577 -23.38 6.92 21.09
N ILE A 578 -22.25 6.58 20.47
CA ILE A 578 -21.54 5.32 20.76
C ILE A 578 -20.92 5.34 22.16
N ILE A 579 -20.34 6.47 22.57
CA ILE A 579 -19.78 6.66 23.90
C ILE A 579 -20.87 6.47 24.97
N GLU A 580 -22.04 7.11 24.80
CA GLU A 580 -23.15 6.96 25.74
C GLU A 580 -23.67 5.52 25.78
N LEU A 581 -23.78 4.86 24.62
CA LEU A 581 -24.18 3.44 24.58
C LEU A 581 -23.19 2.53 25.33
N ILE A 582 -21.88 2.74 25.18
CA ILE A 582 -20.88 1.94 25.91
C ILE A 582 -20.94 2.21 27.42
N LYS A 583 -21.17 3.46 27.82
CA LYS A 583 -21.31 3.86 29.24
C LYS A 583 -22.45 3.16 29.96
N GLU A 584 -23.50 2.72 29.26
CA GLU A 584 -24.58 1.91 29.83
C GLU A 584 -24.07 0.56 30.39
N TYR A 585 -22.97 0.05 29.84
CA TYR A 585 -22.40 -1.24 30.25
C TYR A 585 -21.13 -1.13 31.09
N ARG A 586 -20.25 -0.17 30.79
CA ARG A 586 -18.94 -0.02 31.46
C ARG A 586 -18.34 1.38 31.29
N PRO A 587 -17.46 1.83 32.19
CA PRO A 587 -16.78 3.11 32.02
C PRO A 587 -15.90 3.13 30.76
N VAL A 588 -15.94 4.25 30.05
CA VAL A 588 -15.04 4.54 28.92
C VAL A 588 -13.73 5.07 29.48
N SER A 589 -12.62 4.37 29.22
CA SER A 589 -11.28 4.73 29.71
C SER A 589 -10.57 5.72 28.77
N ALA A 590 -10.74 5.56 27.46
CA ALA A 590 -10.12 6.42 26.47
C ALA A 590 -10.95 6.54 25.19
N THR A 591 -10.76 7.63 24.44
CA THR A 591 -11.31 7.82 23.10
C THR A 591 -10.23 8.38 22.19
N TYR A 592 -9.93 7.66 21.13
CA TYR A 592 -8.96 8.05 20.11
C TYR A 592 -9.70 8.53 18.87
N SER A 593 -9.18 9.53 18.17
CA SER A 593 -9.76 9.99 16.91
C SER A 593 -8.69 10.30 15.88
N LYS A 594 -8.99 10.05 14.61
CA LYS A 594 -8.18 10.44 13.46
C LYS A 594 -9.08 11.14 12.45
N ASP A 595 -8.68 12.36 12.08
CA ASP A 595 -9.41 13.17 11.12
C ASP A 595 -8.74 13.14 9.73
N VAL A 596 -9.56 12.81 8.74
CA VAL A 596 -9.22 12.73 7.32
C VAL A 596 -10.29 13.43 6.47
N THR A 597 -11.18 14.24 7.07
CA THR A 597 -12.29 14.90 6.34
C THR A 597 -11.82 15.94 5.32
N GLU A 598 -10.66 16.56 5.57
CA GLU A 598 -10.10 17.63 4.74
C GLU A 598 -9.61 17.17 3.35
N VAL A 599 -9.56 15.85 3.11
CA VAL A 599 -9.19 15.31 1.80
C VAL A 599 -10.41 14.68 1.15
N ALA A 600 -10.87 15.30 0.06
CA ALA A 600 -12.06 15.05 -0.77
C ALA A 600 -13.14 14.07 -0.26
N GLY A 601 -13.59 14.22 0.99
CA GLY A 601 -14.74 13.49 1.54
C GLY A 601 -14.45 12.31 2.48
N GLY A 602 -13.27 12.24 3.11
CA GLY A 602 -12.98 11.27 4.17
C GLY A 602 -13.90 11.41 5.41
N GLN A 603 -13.94 10.39 6.27
CA GLN A 603 -14.74 10.40 7.51
C GLN A 603 -13.85 10.32 8.75
N ARG A 604 -14.22 11.04 9.81
CA ARG A 604 -13.52 10.96 11.09
C ARG A 604 -13.69 9.58 11.70
N SER A 605 -12.57 8.94 12.01
CA SER A 605 -12.51 7.61 12.63
C SER A 605 -12.27 7.74 14.12
N TYR A 606 -12.95 6.92 14.91
CA TYR A 606 -12.86 6.87 16.36
C TYR A 606 -12.62 5.44 16.83
N ILE A 607 -11.84 5.29 17.90
CA ILE A 607 -11.75 4.04 18.66
C ILE A 607 -12.03 4.37 20.12
N ILE A 608 -13.11 3.81 20.65
CA ILE A 608 -13.60 4.05 22.00
C ILE A 608 -13.28 2.82 22.85
N VAL A 609 -12.53 3.02 23.92
CA VAL A 609 -12.06 1.95 24.80
C VAL A 609 -12.89 1.90 26.07
N GLY A 610 -13.49 0.74 26.34
CA GLY A 610 -14.28 0.49 27.55
C GLY A 610 -13.70 -0.65 28.36
N GLU A 611 -13.46 -0.43 29.65
CA GLU A 611 -12.85 -1.41 30.54
C GLU A 611 -13.80 -1.79 31.67
N LYS A 612 -13.81 -3.08 32.05
CA LYS A 612 -14.45 -3.47 33.31
C LYS A 612 -13.71 -2.81 34.47
N LYS A 613 -14.45 -2.27 35.44
CA LYS A 613 -13.87 -1.93 36.74
C LYS A 613 -13.19 -3.19 37.30
N ALA A 614 -11.93 -3.08 37.72
CA ALA A 614 -11.28 -4.14 38.46
C ALA A 614 -12.14 -4.47 39.69
N PRO A 615 -12.32 -5.76 40.05
CA PRO A 615 -12.90 -6.08 41.34
C PRO A 615 -12.00 -5.44 42.41
N GLY A 616 -12.61 -4.53 43.19
CA GLY A 616 -11.93 -3.75 44.22
C GLY A 616 -11.59 -4.57 45.45
#